data_AF-A0A4Q7PMI8-F1
#
_entry.id   AF-A0A4Q7PMI8-F1
#
_cell.length_a   1.000
_cell.length_b   1.000
_cell.length_c   1.000
_cell.angle_alpha   90.00
_cell.angle_beta   90.00
_cell.angle_gamma   90.00
#
_symmetry.space_group_name_H-M   'P 1'
#
loop_
_entity.id
_entity.type
_entity.pdbx_description
1 polymer ?
#
loop_
_entity_poly.entity_id
_entity_poly.type
_entity_poly.pdbx_seq_one_letter_code
_entity_poly.pdbx_strand_id
1 'polypeptide(L)'
;MGLFQRKNTELESLLTELQMNLENNYKDLAIQARGDAEACFSRLVSEGKLNPKMQARYRACLDTYAKCMEHYDHTDISKFLKERL
;
A
#
# COMPACT_ATOMS: atom_id res chain seq x y z
N MET A 1 -27.82 -5.79 20.39
CA MET A 1 -26.42 -5.41 20.64
C MET A 1 -25.65 -5.62 19.34
N GLY A 2 -25.08 -4.53 18.80
CA GLY A 2 -24.55 -4.48 17.44
C GLY A 2 -23.35 -5.40 17.25
N LEU A 3 -23.44 -6.29 16.25
CA LEU A 3 -22.31 -6.98 15.66
C LEU A 3 -21.38 -5.90 15.09
N PHE A 4 -20.36 -5.52 15.85
CA PHE A 4 -19.19 -4.84 15.31
C PHE A 4 -18.57 -5.79 14.29
N GLN A 5 -19.01 -5.71 13.05
CA GLN A 5 -18.18 -6.06 11.91
C GLN A 5 -16.96 -5.15 12.05
N ARG A 6 -15.90 -5.67 12.66
CA ARG A 6 -14.62 -4.97 12.74
C ARG A 6 -14.10 -4.86 11.30
N LYS A 7 -14.55 -3.82 10.59
CA LYS A 7 -13.74 -3.23 9.54
C LYS A 7 -12.40 -2.96 10.19
N ASN A 8 -11.33 -3.56 9.69
CA ASN A 8 -10.00 -3.29 10.21
C ASN A 8 -9.67 -1.85 9.85
N THR A 9 -10.04 -0.94 10.75
CA THR A 9 -9.93 0.52 10.61
C THR A 9 -8.50 0.94 10.35
N GLU A 10 -7.52 0.21 10.89
CA GLU A 10 -6.09 0.47 10.71
C GLU A 10 -5.68 0.30 9.24
N LEU A 11 -6.02 -0.83 8.60
CA LEU A 11 -5.67 -1.07 7.20
C LEU A 11 -6.44 -0.14 6.25
N GLU A 12 -7.71 0.16 6.53
CA GLU A 12 -8.45 1.14 5.72
C GLU A 12 -7.90 2.56 5.88
N SER A 13 -7.42 2.93 7.06
CA SER A 13 -6.77 4.23 7.29
C SER A 13 -5.48 4.34 6.48
N LEU A 14 -4.65 3.30 6.49
CA LEU A 14 -3.40 3.27 5.72
C LEU A 14 -3.65 3.32 4.21
N LEU A 15 -4.69 2.63 3.71
CA LEU A 15 -5.07 2.70 2.29
C LEU A 15 -5.66 4.07 1.92
N THR A 16 -6.39 4.72 2.83
CA THR A 16 -6.89 6.08 2.62
C THR A 16 -5.74 7.08 2.57
N GLU A 17 -4.78 6.96 3.46
CA GLU A 17 -3.58 7.80 3.48
C GLU A 17 -2.74 7.60 2.21
N LEU A 18 -2.54 6.35 1.80
CA LEU A 18 -1.90 5.97 0.54
C LEU A 18 -2.58 6.65 -0.66
N GLN A 19 -3.92 6.61 -0.70
CA GLN A 19 -4.70 7.26 -1.75
C GLN A 19 -4.52 8.78 -1.72
N MET A 20 -4.64 9.41 -0.55
CA MET A 20 -4.41 10.86 -0.41
C MET A 20 -3.00 11.26 -0.85
N ASN A 21 -1.98 10.48 -0.48
CA ASN A 21 -0.60 10.73 -0.87
C ASN A 21 -0.41 10.62 -2.39
N LEU A 22 -1.09 9.67 -3.04
CA LEU A 22 -1.12 9.58 -4.51
C LEU A 22 -1.82 10.78 -5.14
N GLU A 23 -3.00 11.17 -4.64
CA GLU A 23 -3.76 12.33 -5.14
C GLU A 23 -2.98 13.65 -4.98
N ASN A 24 -2.18 13.76 -3.94
CA ASN A 24 -1.31 14.91 -3.68
C ASN A 24 0.10 14.79 -4.28
N ASN A 25 0.40 13.70 -5.02
CA ASN A 25 1.71 13.43 -5.61
C ASN A 25 2.89 13.37 -4.61
N TYR A 26 2.63 13.05 -3.35
CA TYR A 26 3.67 12.86 -2.33
C TYR A 26 4.34 11.49 -2.47
N LYS A 27 5.36 11.39 -3.33
CA LYS A 27 6.02 10.12 -3.67
C LYS A 27 6.55 9.35 -2.46
N ASP A 28 7.37 9.98 -1.64
CA ASP A 28 7.97 9.35 -0.45
C ASP A 28 6.91 8.90 0.56
N LEU A 29 5.91 9.74 0.84
CA LEU A 29 4.83 9.41 1.77
C LEU A 29 3.95 8.27 1.24
N ALA A 30 3.71 8.23 -0.08
CA ALA A 30 2.94 7.16 -0.69
C ALA A 30 3.70 5.82 -0.63
N ILE A 31 5.01 5.82 -0.89
CA ILE A 31 5.87 4.63 -0.73
C ILE A 31 5.83 4.13 0.72
N GLN A 32 5.95 5.03 1.71
CA GLN A 32 5.91 4.68 3.12
C GLN A 32 4.54 4.09 3.51
N ALA A 33 3.45 4.80 3.22
CA ALA A 33 2.09 4.36 3.53
C ALA A 33 1.74 3.00 2.90
N ARG A 34 2.27 2.72 1.71
CA ARG A 34 2.12 1.40 1.07
C ARG A 34 2.83 0.31 1.87
N GLY A 35 4.07 0.55 2.29
CA GLY A 35 4.84 -0.39 3.10
C GLY A 35 4.15 -0.70 4.43
N ASP A 36 3.66 0.33 5.12
CA ASP A 36 2.87 0.20 6.35
C ASP A 36 1.57 -0.61 6.10
N ALA A 37 0.86 -0.34 5.00
CA ALA A 37 -0.33 -1.08 4.62
C ALA A 37 -0.05 -2.57 4.33
N GLU A 38 1.05 -2.89 3.64
CA GLU A 38 1.48 -4.27 3.39
C GLU A 38 1.86 -4.99 4.69
N ALA A 39 2.58 -4.32 5.59
CA ALA A 39 2.95 -4.87 6.90
C ALA A 39 1.72 -5.14 7.78
N CYS A 40 0.79 -4.17 7.84
CA CYS A 40 -0.47 -4.31 8.56
C CYS A 40 -1.32 -5.44 7.97
N PHE A 41 -1.42 -5.53 6.64
CA PHE A 41 -2.11 -6.61 5.95
C PHE A 41 -1.53 -7.98 6.32
N SER A 42 -0.21 -8.15 6.21
CA SER A 42 0.48 -9.40 6.56
C SER A 42 0.24 -9.80 8.02
N ARG A 43 0.33 -8.83 8.95
CA ARG A 43 0.04 -9.03 10.37
C ARG A 43 -1.39 -9.54 10.57
N LEU A 44 -2.38 -8.87 9.97
CA LEU A 44 -3.79 -9.24 10.11
C LEU A 44 -4.11 -10.60 9.48
N VAL A 45 -3.44 -10.97 8.38
CA VAL A 45 -3.53 -12.29 7.77
C VAL A 45 -2.95 -13.34 8.72
N SER A 46 -1.76 -13.10 9.27
CA SER A 46 -1.10 -14.02 10.21
C SER A 46 -1.87 -14.19 11.51
N GLU A 47 -2.56 -13.16 11.99
CA GLU A 47 -3.43 -13.21 13.17
C GLU A 47 -4.80 -13.85 12.87
N GLY A 48 -5.09 -14.24 11.62
CA GLY A 48 -6.38 -14.79 11.23
C GLY A 48 -7.54 -13.79 11.36
N LYS A 49 -7.25 -12.49 11.44
CA LYS A 49 -8.24 -11.41 11.62
C LYS A 49 -8.90 -10.97 10.31
N LEU A 50 -8.44 -11.50 9.17
CA LEU A 50 -8.99 -11.20 7.85
C LEU A 50 -9.65 -12.43 7.25
N ASN A 51 -10.92 -12.29 6.87
CA ASN A 51 -11.61 -13.29 6.06
C ASN A 51 -10.99 -13.40 4.66
N PRO A 52 -11.06 -14.57 4.00
CA PRO A 52 -10.46 -14.80 2.66
C PRO A 52 -10.92 -13.78 1.62
N LYS A 53 -12.21 -13.41 1.65
CA LYS A 53 -12.80 -12.38 0.78
C LYS A 53 -12.20 -10.99 1.02
N MET A 54 -11.96 -10.64 2.28
CA MET A 54 -11.29 -9.38 2.65
C MET A 54 -9.82 -9.42 2.26
N GLN A 55 -9.14 -10.55 2.47
CA GLN A 55 -7.75 -10.72 2.07
C GLN A 55 -7.57 -10.48 0.57
N ALA A 56 -8.39 -11.13 -0.26
CA ALA A 56 -8.36 -10.95 -1.70
C ALA A 56 -8.60 -9.48 -2.12
N ARG A 57 -9.57 -8.81 -1.48
CA ARG A 57 -9.87 -7.40 -1.76
C ARG A 57 -8.71 -6.48 -1.41
N TYR A 58 -8.14 -6.60 -0.21
CA TYR A 58 -7.03 -5.76 0.22
C TYR A 58 -5.76 -6.03 -0.60
N ARG A 59 -5.49 -7.30 -0.93
CA ARG A 59 -4.40 -7.67 -1.82
C ARG A 59 -4.55 -7.04 -3.21
N ALA A 60 -5.76 -7.05 -3.77
CA ALA A 60 -6.04 -6.43 -5.08
C ALA A 60 -5.88 -4.89 -5.04
N CYS A 61 -6.29 -4.23 -3.95
CA CYS A 61 -6.01 -2.80 -3.78
C CYS A 61 -4.52 -2.51 -3.71
N LEU A 62 -3.77 -3.24 -2.88
CA LEU A 62 -2.32 -3.06 -2.76
C LEU A 62 -1.60 -3.28 -4.11
N ASP A 63 -2.00 -4.29 -4.89
CA ASP A 63 -1.46 -4.53 -6.23
C ASP A 63 -1.77 -3.38 -7.21
N THR A 64 -2.99 -2.84 -7.14
CA THR A 64 -3.39 -1.68 -7.96
C THR A 64 -2.55 -0.45 -7.61
N TYR A 65 -2.38 -0.16 -6.32
CA TYR A 65 -1.55 0.96 -5.88
C TYR A 65 -0.07 0.74 -6.22
N ALA A 66 0.43 -0.50 -6.14
CA ALA A 66 1.80 -0.82 -6.53
C ALA A 66 2.05 -0.53 -8.03
N LYS A 67 1.09 -0.85 -8.91
CA LYS A 67 1.15 -0.50 -10.34
C LYS A 67 1.12 1.01 -10.57
N CYS A 68 0.25 1.74 -9.85
CA CYS A 68 0.23 3.20 -9.87
C CYS A 68 1.49 3.84 -9.27
N MET A 69 2.36 3.06 -8.63
CA MET A 69 3.64 3.51 -8.08
C MET A 69 4.83 2.95 -8.84
N GLU A 70 4.64 2.19 -9.92
CA GLU A 70 5.73 1.59 -10.69
C GLU A 70 6.67 2.68 -11.27
N HIS A 71 6.13 3.87 -11.53
CA HIS A 71 6.88 5.06 -11.96
C HIS A 71 7.42 5.92 -10.81
N TYR A 72 7.16 5.56 -9.55
CA TYR A 72 7.71 6.27 -8.38
C TYR A 72 9.16 5.84 -8.11
N ASP A 73 9.56 4.68 -8.63
CA ASP A 73 10.94 4.14 -8.58
C ASP A 73 11.89 4.76 -9.61
N HIS A 74 11.45 5.81 -10.35
CA HIS A 74 12.29 6.48 -11.33
C HIS A 74 13.25 7.48 -10.66
N THR A 75 14.17 6.96 -9.86
CA THR A 75 15.42 7.62 -9.48
C THR A 75 16.62 6.82 -9.96
N ASP A 76 16.53 6.24 -11.16
CA ASP A 76 17.69 5.65 -11.83
C ASP A 76 18.47 6.71 -12.64
N ILE A 77 18.81 7.84 -12.00
CA ILE A 77 19.86 8.75 -12.51
C ILE A 77 21.20 7.98 -12.56
N SER A 78 21.33 6.96 -11.72
CA SER A 78 22.47 6.05 -11.63
C SER A 78 22.71 5.24 -12.90
N LYS A 79 21.67 4.80 -13.63
CA LYS A 79 21.84 4.18 -14.96
C LYS A 79 22.25 5.19 -16.03
N PHE A 80 21.67 6.38 -16.04
CA PHE A 80 21.97 7.40 -17.06
C PHE A 80 23.44 7.87 -17.04
N LEU A 81 24.08 7.89 -15.87
CA LEU A 81 25.50 8.29 -15.73
C LEU A 81 26.48 7.15 -16.04
N LYS A 82 26.05 5.89 -16.07
CA LYS A 82 26.93 4.73 -16.23
C LYS A 82 27.23 4.39 -17.70
N GLU A 83 26.44 4.91 -18.64
CA GLU A 83 26.64 4.74 -20.10
C GLU A 83 27.52 5.84 -20.74
N ARG A 84 28.00 6.83 -19.97
CA ARG A 84 28.87 7.92 -20.47
C ARG A 84 30.31 7.91 -19.93
N LEU A 85 30.72 6.84 -19.24
CA LEU A 85 32.09 6.65 -18.73
C LEU A 85 32.81 5.56 -19.51
#